data_AF-A0A9N9MRE2-F1
#
_entry.id   AF-A0A9N9MRE2-F1
#
_cell.length_a   1.000
_cell.length_b   1.000
_cell.length_c   1.000
_cell.angle_alpha   90.00
_cell.angle_beta   90.00
_cell.angle_gamma   90.00
#
_symmetry.space_group_name_H-M   'P 1'
#
loop_
_entity.id
_entity.type
_entity.pdbx_description
1 polymer ?
#
loop_
_entity_poly.entity_id
_entity_poly.type
_entity_poly.pdbx_seq_one_letter_code
_entity_poly.pdbx_strand_id
1 'polypeptide(L)'
;MYSILFKICFFLFSLCVSKSIQSQCPGTLITDLNQKSCTDRATNETAYYLDRTKCIPKCSIYPTDVQDGSCATDPNGCISGYVCESRCGPPSQYRDTVCETDADCKVRNPRASCSKYCVLPVVQEYVPEVPCMAYHANLPDYKTKWWTAKKFKPVCDDDGKWAPKQCKGGLQGRCMCYSADGHRLFGQALFADSANMTCACSRKISDLESSGRNYLSLHCDSMGNFEKLQCDIEKEICWCVEPFTGDLTAPVVPYAAMKKLPCYAESDIGSQYLRQCESKKYASTMVTVKLKAHGVKIVESDSLLCDNDGSYGAYSVTSGIAYCTWRNNTKIGTWQTNLSGMKGTLTCNCARDFYMYGPSQDCEGSGNYVLLQNYVDENKKRWYYCVGEDGFAKTDLLEDSTTNCTLYY
;
A
#
# COMPACT_ATOMS: atom_id res chain seq x y z
N MET A 1 58.94 49.08 -40.02
CA MET A 1 58.78 49.62 -41.38
C MET A 1 57.33 49.42 -41.80
N TYR A 2 56.59 50.52 -41.99
CA TYR A 2 55.51 50.80 -42.96
C TYR A 2 54.51 49.68 -43.34
N SER A 3 53.20 49.86 -43.52
CA SER A 3 52.24 50.96 -43.34
C SER A 3 50.87 50.46 -43.85
N ILE A 4 49.78 50.87 -43.18
CA ILE A 4 48.50 51.37 -43.77
C ILE A 4 47.45 50.36 -44.34
N LEU A 5 46.36 50.25 -43.55
CA LEU A 5 44.92 50.35 -43.86
C LEU A 5 44.37 50.20 -45.31
N PHE A 6 43.29 49.41 -45.47
CA PHE A 6 41.90 49.85 -45.79
C PHE A 6 40.93 48.63 -45.77
N LYS A 7 39.96 48.57 -44.83
CA LYS A 7 38.48 48.60 -45.02
C LYS A 7 37.91 47.50 -45.96
N ILE A 8 36.95 46.62 -45.60
CA ILE A 8 35.59 46.86 -45.05
C ILE A 8 34.84 45.50 -44.92
N CYS A 9 34.05 45.33 -43.84
CA CYS A 9 32.77 44.60 -43.68
C CYS A 9 32.65 43.12 -44.15
N PHE A 10 31.97 42.17 -43.49
CA PHE A 10 31.03 42.12 -42.38
C PHE A 10 30.79 40.62 -42.06
N PHE A 11 30.09 40.33 -40.96
CA PHE A 11 29.43 39.07 -40.59
C PHE A 11 30.08 38.13 -39.55
N LEU A 12 29.70 38.44 -38.30
CA LEU A 12 29.15 37.56 -37.27
C LEU A 12 30.05 36.50 -36.62
N PHE A 13 30.65 36.93 -35.50
CA PHE A 13 30.66 36.27 -34.19
C PHE A 13 30.07 34.85 -34.13
N SER A 14 30.96 33.87 -34.23
CA SER A 14 30.78 32.55 -33.65
C SER A 14 31.60 32.52 -32.36
N LEU A 15 30.94 32.71 -31.22
CA LEU A 15 31.53 32.46 -29.91
C LEU A 15 30.62 31.46 -29.18
N CYS A 16 31.07 30.21 -29.22
CA CYS A 16 30.69 29.18 -28.28
C CYS A 16 30.77 29.71 -26.85
N VAL A 17 29.63 29.76 -26.17
CA VAL A 17 29.58 29.60 -24.73
C VAL A 17 28.78 28.34 -24.47
N SER A 18 29.50 27.24 -24.29
CA SER A 18 29.04 26.04 -23.63
C SER A 18 28.65 26.40 -22.18
N LYS A 19 27.43 26.90 -21.99
CA LYS A 19 26.79 26.90 -20.68
C LYS A 19 25.91 25.66 -20.62
N SER A 20 26.37 24.69 -19.84
CA SER A 20 25.54 23.71 -19.18
C SER A 20 24.38 24.44 -18.50
N ILE A 21 23.21 24.46 -19.15
CA ILE A 21 21.96 24.88 -18.52
C ILE A 21 21.54 23.71 -17.63
N GLN A 22 22.13 23.63 -16.45
CA GLN A 22 21.37 23.16 -15.29
C GLN A 22 20.23 24.16 -15.16
N SER A 23 19.01 23.73 -15.46
CA SER A 23 17.81 24.55 -15.36
C SER A 23 17.58 24.94 -13.90
N GLN A 24 18.22 26.02 -13.45
CA GLN A 24 17.79 26.77 -12.28
C GLN A 24 16.42 27.35 -12.63
N CYS A 25 15.39 26.87 -11.96
CA CYS A 25 14.02 27.30 -12.21
C CYS A 25 13.82 28.70 -11.62
N PRO A 26 13.62 29.73 -12.46
CA PRO A 26 13.45 31.09 -11.98
C PRO A 26 11.96 31.27 -11.68
N GLY A 27 11.51 30.84 -10.50
CA GLY A 27 10.14 31.04 -10.07
C GLY A 27 9.54 29.88 -9.29
N THR A 28 8.59 30.24 -8.45
CA THR A 28 7.78 29.39 -7.57
C THR A 28 7.29 28.15 -8.32
N LEU A 29 7.52 26.96 -7.75
CA LEU A 29 6.80 25.76 -8.16
C LEU A 29 5.31 26.09 -8.18
N ILE A 30 4.60 25.76 -9.27
CA ILE A 30 3.13 25.88 -9.29
C ILE A 30 2.58 24.79 -8.36
N THR A 31 2.46 25.10 -7.07
CA THR A 31 2.02 24.18 -6.02
C THR A 31 0.53 23.88 -6.08
N ASP A 32 -0.24 24.78 -6.70
CA ASP A 32 -1.70 24.73 -6.70
C ASP A 32 -2.26 23.89 -7.86
N LEU A 33 -1.40 23.35 -8.73
CA LEU A 33 -1.82 22.37 -9.72
C LEU A 33 -2.11 21.04 -9.01
N ASN A 34 -3.37 20.64 -8.98
CA ASN A 34 -3.81 19.34 -8.50
C ASN A 34 -4.08 18.40 -9.67
N GLN A 35 -3.88 17.09 -9.51
CA GLN A 35 -4.20 16.08 -10.53
C GLN A 35 -5.63 16.21 -11.08
N LYS A 36 -6.62 16.61 -10.27
CA LYS A 36 -8.00 16.86 -10.71
C LYS A 36 -8.11 17.96 -11.78
N SER A 37 -7.07 18.77 -11.94
CA SER A 37 -6.98 19.85 -12.93
C SER A 37 -6.38 19.37 -14.27
N CYS A 38 -5.90 18.12 -14.33
CA CYS A 38 -5.28 17.55 -15.52
C CYS A 38 -6.31 16.97 -16.47
N THR A 39 -6.86 17.82 -17.34
CA THR A 39 -7.68 17.41 -18.48
C THR A 39 -7.03 17.91 -19.77
N ASP A 40 -6.76 16.99 -20.70
CA ASP A 40 -6.36 17.33 -22.06
C ASP A 40 -7.52 18.10 -22.72
N ARG A 41 -7.30 19.36 -23.08
CA ARG A 41 -8.34 20.23 -23.64
C ARG A 41 -8.67 19.92 -25.11
N ALA A 42 -7.85 19.14 -25.80
CA ALA A 42 -8.05 18.76 -27.20
C ALA A 42 -8.83 17.45 -27.32
N THR A 43 -8.58 16.47 -26.44
CA THR A 43 -9.27 15.17 -26.44
C THR A 43 -10.37 15.07 -25.39
N ASN A 44 -10.45 16.02 -24.46
CA ASN A 44 -11.29 15.99 -23.26
C ASN A 44 -11.01 14.77 -22.36
N GLU A 45 -9.84 14.17 -22.50
CA GLU A 45 -9.40 13.05 -21.68
C GLU A 45 -8.71 13.58 -20.42
N THR A 46 -9.11 13.07 -19.26
CA THR A 46 -8.45 13.40 -18.00
C THR A 46 -7.06 12.76 -18.01
N ALA A 47 -6.02 13.57 -18.09
CA ALA A 47 -4.65 13.10 -17.90
C ALA A 47 -4.52 12.54 -16.48
N TYR A 48 -3.78 11.45 -16.38
CA TYR A 48 -3.96 10.58 -15.25
C TYR A 48 -2.99 10.85 -14.11
N TYR A 49 -1.87 11.53 -14.33
CA TYR A 49 -1.01 12.00 -13.23
C TYR A 49 -0.37 13.35 -13.55
N LEU A 50 0.07 14.02 -12.49
CA LEU A 50 0.78 15.28 -12.57
C LEU A 50 2.28 15.01 -12.43
N ASP A 51 3.01 15.05 -13.55
CA ASP A 51 4.46 14.91 -13.54
C ASP A 51 5.11 16.18 -12.96
N ARG A 52 5.54 16.10 -11.71
CA ARG A 52 6.26 17.17 -10.99
C ARG A 52 7.79 17.08 -11.11
N THR A 53 8.33 16.15 -11.92
CA THR A 53 9.79 16.02 -12.12
C THR A 53 10.42 17.24 -12.80
N LYS A 54 9.58 18.08 -13.43
CA LYS A 54 9.97 19.34 -14.08
C LYS A 54 9.32 20.53 -13.35
N CYS A 55 9.98 21.68 -13.41
CA CYS A 55 9.53 22.90 -12.71
C CYS A 55 8.18 23.46 -13.17
N ILE A 56 7.74 23.09 -14.38
CA ILE A 56 6.36 23.29 -14.82
C ILE A 56 5.74 21.88 -14.81
N PRO A 57 4.85 21.59 -13.85
CA PRO A 57 4.17 20.31 -13.80
C PRO A 57 3.46 20.03 -15.12
N LYS A 58 3.62 18.82 -15.66
CA LYS A 58 2.95 18.41 -16.90
C LYS A 58 1.88 17.38 -16.58
N CYS A 59 0.70 17.60 -17.16
CA CYS A 59 -0.32 16.57 -17.19
C CYS A 59 0.10 15.50 -18.18
N SER A 60 0.26 14.27 -17.69
CA SER A 60 0.71 13.14 -18.48
C SER A 60 -0.36 12.06 -18.47
N ILE A 61 -0.60 11.48 -19.64
CA ILE A 61 -1.34 10.22 -19.76
C ILE A 61 -0.36 9.13 -19.35
N TYR A 62 -0.82 8.10 -18.62
CA TYR A 62 0.03 6.98 -18.28
C TYR A 62 0.67 6.41 -19.54
N PRO A 63 1.90 5.91 -19.44
CA PRO A 63 2.39 4.99 -20.45
C PRO A 63 1.35 3.86 -20.55
N THR A 64 0.61 3.88 -21.66
CA THR A 64 -0.21 2.75 -22.12
C THR A 64 0.67 1.67 -22.72
N ASP A 65 1.97 1.95 -22.84
CA ASP A 65 3.02 0.98 -23.08
C ASP A 65 2.94 -0.05 -21.96
N VAL A 66 2.30 -1.15 -22.30
CA VAL A 66 2.20 -2.35 -21.49
C VAL A 66 3.19 -3.33 -22.06
N GLN A 67 3.96 -3.96 -21.19
CA GLN A 67 4.68 -5.15 -21.60
C GLN A 67 3.77 -6.34 -21.35
N ASP A 68 3.46 -7.05 -22.44
CA ASP A 68 2.89 -8.37 -22.36
C ASP A 68 3.94 -9.31 -21.75
N GLY A 69 3.69 -9.73 -20.51
CA GLY A 69 4.46 -10.77 -19.84
C GLY A 69 3.68 -12.07 -19.84
N SER A 70 4.34 -13.20 -20.15
CA SER A 70 3.76 -14.51 -19.81
C SER A 70 3.61 -14.57 -18.30
N CYS A 71 2.43 -14.90 -17.78
CA CYS A 71 2.40 -15.44 -16.42
C CYS A 71 3.34 -16.63 -16.41
N ALA A 72 4.21 -16.74 -15.41
CA ALA A 72 4.98 -17.97 -15.23
C ALA A 72 4.02 -19.16 -15.20
N THR A 73 4.48 -20.36 -15.55
CA THR A 73 3.73 -21.62 -15.44
C THR A 73 3.30 -21.97 -14.01
N ASP A 74 3.65 -21.13 -13.04
CA ASP A 74 3.22 -21.14 -11.64
C ASP A 74 1.86 -20.41 -11.52
N PRO A 75 0.86 -20.98 -10.80
CA PRO A 75 -0.37 -20.27 -10.43
C PRO A 75 -0.19 -18.90 -9.73
N ASN A 76 1.04 -18.53 -9.34
CA ASN A 76 1.43 -17.24 -8.76
C ASN A 76 2.23 -16.32 -9.72
N GLY A 77 2.40 -16.69 -10.99
CA GLY A 77 3.27 -15.98 -11.95
C GLY A 77 2.77 -14.63 -12.45
N CYS A 78 1.58 -14.26 -12.03
CA CYS A 78 0.93 -13.01 -12.33
C CYS A 78 1.07 -12.13 -11.07
N ILE A 79 1.68 -10.93 -11.16
CA ILE A 79 1.70 -10.04 -10.00
C ILE A 79 0.24 -9.73 -9.66
N SER A 80 -0.14 -9.88 -8.39
CA SER A 80 -1.46 -9.50 -7.91
C SER A 80 -1.73 -8.04 -8.35
N GLY A 81 -2.90 -7.73 -8.89
CA GLY A 81 -3.31 -6.33 -9.21
C GLY A 81 -3.24 -5.92 -10.64
N TYR A 82 -2.76 -6.83 -11.46
CA TYR A 82 -2.78 -6.68 -12.89
C TYR A 82 -3.87 -7.53 -13.49
N VAL A 83 -4.40 -7.04 -14.60
CA VAL A 83 -5.35 -7.81 -15.36
C VAL A 83 -4.63 -8.93 -16.06
N CYS A 84 -5.15 -10.12 -15.81
CA CYS A 84 -4.69 -11.29 -16.50
C CYS A 84 -5.81 -11.80 -17.40
N GLU A 85 -5.57 -11.74 -18.69
CA GLU A 85 -6.51 -12.09 -19.74
C GLU A 85 -5.96 -13.28 -20.52
N SER A 86 -6.84 -14.17 -20.91
CA SER A 86 -6.52 -15.21 -21.87
C SER A 86 -6.44 -14.59 -23.27
N ARG A 87 -5.27 -14.65 -23.92
CA ARG A 87 -5.02 -14.08 -25.24
C ARG A 87 -4.48 -15.13 -26.22
N CYS A 88 -4.72 -14.90 -27.51
CA CYS A 88 -4.23 -15.78 -28.57
C CYS A 88 -2.79 -15.44 -29.01
N GLY A 89 -1.91 -16.46 -29.05
CA GLY A 89 -0.64 -16.32 -29.78
C GLY A 89 0.27 -17.55 -29.74
N PRO A 90 1.30 -17.59 -30.61
CA PRO A 90 2.42 -18.52 -30.50
C PRO A 90 3.33 -18.17 -29.30
N PRO A 91 4.21 -19.08 -28.85
CA PRO A 91 5.13 -18.90 -27.71
C PRO A 91 5.94 -17.60 -27.69
N SER A 92 6.08 -16.93 -28.83
CA SER A 92 6.92 -15.75 -29.04
C SER A 92 6.20 -14.47 -29.47
N GLN A 93 4.88 -14.47 -29.77
CA GLN A 93 4.17 -13.28 -30.28
C GLN A 93 2.67 -13.31 -29.97
N TYR A 94 2.27 -12.87 -28.79
CA TYR A 94 0.85 -12.78 -28.41
C TYR A 94 0.18 -11.56 -29.04
N ARG A 95 -1.12 -11.69 -29.39
CA ARG A 95 -1.94 -10.59 -29.93
C ARG A 95 -3.04 -10.22 -28.94
N ASP A 96 -3.53 -8.98 -29.00
CA ASP A 96 -4.65 -8.43 -28.18
C ASP A 96 -6.03 -9.09 -28.42
N THR A 97 -6.08 -10.35 -28.85
CA THR A 97 -7.34 -11.07 -29.06
C THR A 97 -7.64 -11.93 -27.84
N VAL A 98 -8.70 -11.56 -27.10
CA VAL A 98 -9.21 -12.32 -25.96
C VAL A 98 -9.77 -13.67 -26.42
N CYS A 99 -9.54 -14.73 -25.65
CA CYS A 99 -10.03 -16.08 -25.89
C CYS A 99 -10.47 -16.75 -24.60
N GLU A 100 -11.35 -17.75 -24.69
CA GLU A 100 -11.71 -18.62 -23.57
C GLU A 100 -11.10 -20.01 -23.75
N THR A 101 -10.94 -20.46 -25.00
CA THR A 101 -10.42 -21.77 -25.36
C THR A 101 -9.42 -21.68 -26.51
N ASP A 102 -8.59 -22.73 -26.67
CA ASP A 102 -7.71 -22.87 -27.83
C ASP A 102 -8.47 -22.82 -29.17
N ALA A 103 -9.75 -23.22 -29.18
CA ALA A 103 -10.58 -23.19 -30.39
C ALA A 103 -10.78 -21.76 -30.89
N ASP A 104 -10.91 -20.78 -29.99
CA ASP A 104 -11.10 -19.36 -30.33
C ASP A 104 -9.86 -18.81 -31.06
N CYS A 105 -8.69 -19.33 -30.74
CA CYS A 105 -7.42 -18.92 -31.34
C CYS A 105 -7.12 -19.62 -32.67
N LYS A 106 -7.58 -20.86 -32.83
CA LYS A 106 -7.39 -21.65 -34.06
C LYS A 106 -8.03 -21.03 -35.29
N VAL A 107 -9.10 -20.24 -35.11
CA VAL A 107 -9.77 -19.51 -36.20
C VAL A 107 -8.83 -18.51 -36.88
N ARG A 108 -7.87 -17.94 -36.14
CA ARG A 108 -6.93 -16.93 -36.66
C ARG A 108 -5.58 -17.53 -37.05
N ASN A 109 -5.10 -18.47 -36.25
CA ASN A 109 -3.84 -19.15 -36.48
C ASN A 109 -3.96 -20.59 -35.98
N PRO A 110 -3.84 -21.61 -36.84
CA PRO A 110 -3.93 -23.01 -36.45
C PRO A 110 -2.91 -23.45 -35.39
N ARG A 111 -1.84 -22.66 -35.19
CA ARG A 111 -0.76 -22.89 -34.22
C ARG A 111 -0.83 -21.98 -32.99
N ALA A 112 -1.83 -21.11 -32.87
CA ALA A 112 -2.02 -20.29 -31.68
C ALA A 112 -2.81 -21.05 -30.61
N SER A 113 -2.35 -20.95 -29.37
CA SER A 113 -3.08 -21.40 -28.18
C SER A 113 -3.68 -20.19 -27.46
N CYS A 114 -4.71 -20.47 -26.67
CA CYS A 114 -5.23 -19.53 -25.71
C CYS A 114 -4.37 -19.61 -24.46
N SER A 115 -3.70 -18.53 -24.10
CA SER A 115 -2.72 -18.54 -23.03
C SER A 115 -2.84 -17.31 -22.16
N LYS A 116 -2.40 -17.42 -20.90
CA LYS A 116 -2.68 -16.42 -19.87
C LYS A 116 -1.65 -15.29 -19.87
N TYR A 117 -2.14 -14.13 -20.29
CA TYR A 117 -1.63 -12.76 -20.22
C TYR A 117 -1.48 -12.24 -18.80
N CYS A 118 -0.47 -11.45 -18.42
CA CYS A 118 -0.78 -10.27 -17.61
C CYS A 118 -0.22 -9.00 -18.22
N VAL A 119 -0.95 -7.93 -17.96
CA VAL A 119 -0.58 -6.58 -18.33
C VAL A 119 0.32 -6.01 -17.24
N LEU A 120 1.63 -6.03 -17.45
CA LEU A 120 2.61 -5.47 -16.52
C LEU A 120 2.97 -4.04 -16.93
N PRO A 121 3.36 -3.15 -15.99
CA PRO A 121 3.95 -1.88 -16.33
C PRO A 121 5.29 -2.17 -17.01
N VAL A 122 5.68 -1.33 -17.97
CA VAL A 122 7.03 -1.37 -18.52
C VAL A 122 8.01 -1.12 -17.39
N VAL A 123 8.67 -2.18 -16.92
CA VAL A 123 9.75 -2.07 -15.95
C VAL A 123 10.98 -1.60 -16.73
N GLN A 124 11.35 -0.33 -16.61
CA GLN A 124 12.76 0.01 -16.78
C GLN A 124 13.49 -0.65 -15.61
N GLU A 125 14.47 -1.47 -15.94
CA GLU A 125 15.37 -2.17 -15.02
C GLU A 125 15.57 -1.35 -13.72
N TYR A 126 15.13 -1.91 -12.58
CA TYR A 126 15.15 -1.30 -11.21
C TYR A 126 13.99 -0.38 -10.76
N VAL A 127 12.71 -0.74 -10.96
CA VAL A 127 11.63 -0.19 -10.11
C VAL A 127 10.87 -1.35 -9.44
N PRO A 128 11.04 -1.59 -8.12
CA PRO A 128 10.42 -2.72 -7.43
C PRO A 128 8.91 -2.58 -7.18
N GLU A 129 8.35 -1.40 -7.42
CA GLU A 129 7.01 -1.04 -6.94
C GLU A 129 6.10 -0.57 -8.07
N VAL A 130 4.90 -1.14 -8.06
CA VAL A 130 3.80 -0.77 -8.95
C VAL A 130 3.22 0.54 -8.44
N PRO A 131 3.28 1.65 -9.19
CA PRO A 131 2.64 2.87 -8.74
C PRO A 131 1.13 2.63 -8.61
N CYS A 132 0.49 3.20 -7.58
CA CYS A 132 -0.97 3.11 -7.35
C CYS A 132 -1.77 3.41 -8.62
N MET A 133 -1.25 4.33 -9.41
CA MET A 133 -1.82 4.74 -10.67
C MET A 133 -1.77 3.67 -11.79
N ALA A 134 -0.76 2.79 -11.81
CA ALA A 134 -0.71 1.66 -12.73
C ALA A 134 -1.82 0.63 -12.46
N TYR A 135 -2.31 0.53 -11.22
CA TYR A 135 -3.50 -0.26 -10.91
C TYR A 135 -4.73 0.24 -11.68
N HIS A 136 -4.92 1.56 -11.76
CA HIS A 136 -6.04 2.14 -12.52
C HIS A 136 -5.91 1.86 -14.01
N ALA A 137 -4.73 2.08 -14.59
CA ALA A 137 -4.51 1.91 -16.04
C ALA A 137 -4.80 0.49 -16.56
N ASN A 138 -4.65 -0.51 -15.69
CA ASN A 138 -4.63 -1.90 -16.10
C ASN A 138 -5.93 -2.64 -15.83
N LEU A 139 -6.88 -2.13 -15.02
CA LEU A 139 -8.17 -2.80 -14.79
C LEU A 139 -9.18 -2.59 -15.95
N PRO A 140 -9.92 -3.62 -16.40
CA PRO A 140 -10.78 -3.53 -17.59
C PRO A 140 -11.97 -2.58 -17.35
N ASP A 141 -12.40 -2.51 -16.10
CA ASP A 141 -13.42 -1.59 -15.59
C ASP A 141 -13.01 -0.12 -15.80
N TYR A 142 -11.70 0.19 -15.82
CA TYR A 142 -11.18 1.55 -16.00
C TYR A 142 -11.13 2.00 -17.46
N LYS A 143 -10.84 1.07 -18.38
CA LYS A 143 -10.76 1.38 -19.82
C LYS A 143 -12.12 1.63 -20.45
N THR A 144 -13.24 1.24 -19.80
CA THR A 144 -14.55 1.24 -20.48
C THR A 144 -15.73 1.89 -19.75
N LYS A 145 -15.74 2.14 -18.43
CA LYS A 145 -16.87 2.85 -17.78
C LYS A 145 -16.48 3.67 -16.55
N TRP A 146 -16.95 4.91 -16.49
CA TRP A 146 -16.70 5.85 -15.38
C TRP A 146 -17.46 5.54 -14.08
N TRP A 147 -18.09 4.38 -13.94
CA TRP A 147 -18.85 3.99 -12.74
C TRP A 147 -18.82 2.48 -12.51
N THR A 148 -17.89 2.01 -11.68
CA THR A 148 -18.02 0.75 -10.94
C THR A 148 -17.64 1.00 -9.48
N ALA A 149 -18.55 1.67 -8.76
CA ALA A 149 -18.45 1.91 -7.31
C ALA A 149 -18.53 0.63 -6.46
N LYS A 150 -18.52 -0.57 -7.07
CA LYS A 150 -18.69 -1.87 -6.38
C LYS A 150 -17.38 -2.59 -6.06
N LYS A 151 -16.26 -2.25 -6.70
CA LYS A 151 -14.94 -2.88 -6.46
C LYS A 151 -13.97 -1.87 -5.84
N PHE A 152 -12.96 -2.36 -5.10
CA PHE A 152 -11.95 -1.50 -4.50
C PHE A 152 -11.20 -0.70 -5.58
N LYS A 153 -11.37 0.61 -5.52
CA LYS A 153 -10.66 1.58 -6.36
C LYS A 153 -9.72 2.38 -5.45
N PRO A 154 -8.41 2.15 -5.52
CA PRO A 154 -7.49 2.84 -4.65
C PRO A 154 -7.44 4.32 -5.01
N VAL A 155 -7.25 5.14 -3.99
CA VAL A 155 -6.98 6.56 -4.12
C VAL A 155 -5.48 6.72 -4.22
N CYS A 156 -5.02 7.49 -5.19
CA CYS A 156 -3.60 7.74 -5.36
C CYS A 156 -3.31 9.21 -5.08
N ASP A 157 -2.09 9.51 -4.67
CA ASP A 157 -1.62 10.88 -4.48
C ASP A 157 -1.14 11.53 -5.79
N ASP A 158 -0.78 12.81 -5.72
CA ASP A 158 -0.35 13.59 -6.89
C ASP A 158 0.94 13.05 -7.53
N ASP A 159 1.77 12.30 -6.78
CA ASP A 159 3.00 11.68 -7.26
C ASP A 159 2.74 10.28 -7.86
N GLY A 160 1.49 9.84 -7.88
CA GLY A 160 1.06 8.55 -8.41
C GLY A 160 1.28 7.37 -7.46
N LYS A 161 1.64 7.65 -6.21
CA LYS A 161 1.78 6.67 -5.13
C LYS A 161 0.44 6.43 -4.45
N TRP A 162 0.40 5.44 -3.57
CA TRP A 162 -0.81 5.14 -2.80
C TRP A 162 -1.09 6.26 -1.81
N ALA A 163 -2.30 6.81 -1.85
CA ALA A 163 -2.72 7.76 -0.85
C ALA A 163 -2.75 7.09 0.54
N PRO A 164 -2.47 7.82 1.63
CA PRO A 164 -2.40 7.25 2.96
C PRO A 164 -3.68 6.53 3.40
N LYS A 165 -4.85 7.05 3.02
CA LYS A 165 -6.16 6.52 3.38
C LYS A 165 -6.81 5.87 2.17
N GLN A 166 -7.14 4.58 2.29
CA GLN A 166 -7.88 3.80 1.31
C GLN A 166 -9.20 3.33 1.91
N CYS A 167 -10.29 3.41 1.16
CA CYS A 167 -11.61 2.99 1.64
C CYS A 167 -12.16 1.87 0.76
N LYS A 168 -12.67 0.81 1.39
CA LYS A 168 -13.29 -0.35 0.75
C LYS A 168 -14.72 -0.51 1.23
N GLY A 169 -15.63 -1.01 0.38
CA GLY A 169 -17.02 -1.31 0.75
C GLY A 169 -18.03 -0.14 0.68
N GLY A 170 -17.65 0.98 0.05
CA GLY A 170 -18.54 2.13 -0.12
C GLY A 170 -18.95 2.78 1.22
N LEU A 171 -20.16 3.33 1.29
CA LEU A 171 -20.66 4.08 2.47
C LEU A 171 -20.81 3.24 3.75
N GLN A 172 -21.01 1.92 3.60
CA GLN A 172 -21.09 0.96 4.71
C GLN A 172 -19.75 0.28 4.99
N GLY A 173 -18.72 0.68 4.25
CA GLY A 173 -17.41 0.10 4.30
C GLY A 173 -16.53 0.68 5.40
N ARG A 174 -15.22 0.43 5.27
CA ARG A 174 -14.21 0.98 6.18
C ARG A 174 -13.03 1.53 5.42
N CYS A 175 -12.35 2.46 6.06
CA CYS A 175 -11.13 3.09 5.60
C CYS A 175 -9.94 2.62 6.41
N MET A 176 -8.78 2.62 5.77
CA MET A 176 -7.60 1.87 6.14
C MET A 176 -6.35 2.66 5.73
N CYS A 177 -5.35 2.70 6.60
CA CYS A 177 -4.02 3.22 6.30
C CYS A 177 -3.20 2.33 5.37
N TYR A 178 -2.45 2.95 4.46
CA TYR A 178 -1.60 2.33 3.46
C TYR A 178 -0.22 3.01 3.37
N SER A 179 0.82 2.24 3.07
CA SER A 179 2.16 2.74 2.74
C SER A 179 2.14 3.41 1.36
N ALA A 180 3.20 4.13 1.01
CA ALA A 180 3.32 4.76 -0.30
C ALA A 180 3.30 3.74 -1.46
N ASP A 181 3.64 2.48 -1.15
CA ASP A 181 3.86 1.38 -2.11
C ASP A 181 2.67 0.41 -2.13
N GLY A 182 1.62 0.69 -1.35
CA GLY A 182 0.36 -0.05 -1.39
C GLY A 182 0.20 -1.13 -0.35
N HIS A 183 1.06 -1.18 0.66
CA HIS A 183 0.93 -2.12 1.76
C HIS A 183 -0.06 -1.62 2.82
N ARG A 184 -0.94 -2.50 3.29
CA ARG A 184 -1.86 -2.20 4.40
C ARG A 184 -1.08 -1.95 5.70
N LEU A 185 -1.31 -0.81 6.33
CA LEU A 185 -0.70 -0.42 7.61
C LEU A 185 -1.72 -0.47 8.76
N PHE A 186 -1.26 -0.32 10.00
CA PHE A 186 -2.15 -0.15 11.15
C PHE A 186 -3.04 1.10 10.99
N GLY A 187 -4.26 1.05 11.54
CA GLY A 187 -5.20 2.16 11.54
C GLY A 187 -6.41 1.91 10.65
N GLN A 188 -7.61 2.04 11.22
CA GLN A 188 -8.87 1.90 10.50
C GLN A 188 -10.00 2.72 11.11
N ALA A 189 -10.99 3.05 10.30
CA ALA A 189 -12.24 3.65 10.72
C ALA A 189 -13.39 3.18 9.82
N LEU A 190 -14.62 3.13 10.33
CA LEU A 190 -15.78 3.02 9.44
C LEU A 190 -15.79 4.22 8.48
N PHE A 191 -16.32 4.03 7.27
CA PHE A 191 -16.32 5.09 6.25
C PHE A 191 -16.93 6.39 6.79
N ALA A 192 -18.07 6.27 7.50
CA ALA A 192 -18.78 7.40 8.11
C ALA A 192 -17.93 8.19 9.13
N ASP A 193 -17.00 7.52 9.83
CA ASP A 193 -16.18 8.11 10.89
C ASP A 193 -14.76 8.45 10.42
N SER A 194 -14.47 8.26 9.13
CA SER A 194 -13.11 8.36 8.56
C SER A 194 -12.69 9.78 8.15
N ALA A 195 -13.51 10.80 8.45
CA ALA A 195 -13.25 12.18 8.04
C ALA A 195 -11.87 12.68 8.52
N ASN A 196 -11.54 12.40 9.79
CA ASN A 196 -10.28 12.82 10.42
C ASN A 196 -9.17 11.75 10.36
N MET A 197 -9.33 10.72 9.54
CA MET A 197 -8.31 9.70 9.33
C MET A 197 -7.29 10.18 8.30
N THR A 198 -6.07 10.48 8.76
CA THR A 198 -4.93 10.96 7.94
C THR A 198 -3.86 9.89 7.73
N CYS A 199 -3.77 8.91 8.64
CA CYS A 199 -2.74 7.87 8.64
C CYS A 199 -1.30 8.38 8.79
N ALA A 200 -1.12 9.63 9.23
CA ALA A 200 0.18 10.28 9.30
C ALA A 200 1.18 9.50 10.19
N CYS A 201 0.73 8.99 11.34
CA CYS A 201 1.56 8.22 12.26
C CYS A 201 1.93 6.86 11.69
N SER A 202 0.94 6.11 11.21
CA SER A 202 1.18 4.78 10.63
C SER A 202 2.12 4.83 9.43
N ARG A 203 1.98 5.82 8.53
CA ARG A 203 2.94 6.02 7.43
C ARG A 203 4.32 6.39 7.95
N LYS A 204 4.42 7.28 8.94
CA LYS A 204 5.71 7.66 9.50
C LYS A 204 6.46 6.48 10.10
N ILE A 205 5.75 5.59 10.80
CA ILE A 205 6.33 4.35 11.33
C ILE A 205 6.83 3.48 10.17
N SER A 206 6.00 3.22 9.15
CA SER A 206 6.39 2.43 7.97
C SER A 206 7.64 2.98 7.28
N ASP A 207 7.72 4.30 7.08
CA ASP A 207 8.88 4.94 6.44
C ASP A 207 10.16 4.77 7.28
N LEU A 208 10.03 4.85 8.61
CA LEU A 208 11.16 4.67 9.53
C LEU A 208 11.61 3.21 9.60
N GLU A 209 10.70 2.25 9.57
CA GLU A 209 11.02 0.82 9.50
C GLU A 209 11.79 0.50 8.21
N SER A 210 11.32 1.00 7.06
CA SER A 210 12.00 0.86 5.77
C SER A 210 13.39 1.51 5.76
N SER A 211 13.64 2.51 6.61
CA SER A 211 14.97 3.12 6.79
C SER A 211 15.92 2.34 7.71
N GLY A 212 15.49 1.18 8.24
CA GLY A 212 16.32 0.29 9.05
C GLY A 212 16.26 0.56 10.57
N ARG A 213 15.23 1.26 11.06
CA ARG A 213 15.02 1.44 12.51
C ARG A 213 14.55 0.12 13.16
N ASN A 214 15.25 -0.32 14.20
CA ASN A 214 15.00 -1.63 14.83
C ASN A 214 13.80 -1.64 15.79
N TYR A 215 13.55 -0.52 16.49
CA TYR A 215 12.41 -0.37 17.38
C TYR A 215 11.87 1.05 17.30
N LEU A 216 10.56 1.19 17.21
CA LEU A 216 9.86 2.47 17.18
C LEU A 216 8.81 2.47 18.28
N SER A 217 8.84 3.49 19.13
CA SER A 217 7.88 3.68 20.22
C SER A 217 6.85 4.76 19.90
N LEU A 218 6.71 5.18 18.64
CA LEU A 218 5.70 6.18 18.28
C LEU A 218 4.30 5.63 18.54
N HIS A 219 3.41 6.46 19.08
CA HIS A 219 2.03 6.08 19.39
C HIS A 219 1.06 6.66 18.37
N CYS A 220 0.33 5.77 17.72
CA CYS A 220 -0.77 6.14 16.85
C CYS A 220 -2.12 5.96 17.55
N ASP A 221 -3.14 6.71 17.15
CA ASP A 221 -4.52 6.39 17.50
C ASP A 221 -5.05 5.22 16.66
N SER A 222 -6.27 4.75 16.93
CA SER A 222 -6.89 3.63 16.20
C SER A 222 -7.14 3.92 14.71
N MET A 223 -7.11 5.19 14.28
CA MET A 223 -7.22 5.63 12.89
C MET A 223 -5.85 5.77 12.21
N GLY A 224 -4.75 5.57 12.94
CA GLY A 224 -3.39 5.73 12.43
C GLY A 224 -2.89 7.19 12.40
N ASN A 225 -3.58 8.12 13.05
CA ASN A 225 -3.06 9.47 13.32
C ASN A 225 -2.10 9.45 14.50
N PHE A 226 -1.36 10.52 14.75
CA PHE A 226 -0.50 10.60 15.94
C PHE A 226 -1.32 10.82 17.20
N GLU A 227 -0.91 10.18 18.29
CA GLU A 227 -1.26 10.69 19.62
C GLU A 227 -0.44 11.96 19.92
N LYS A 228 -0.97 12.84 20.77
CA LYS A 228 -0.35 14.17 20.98
C LYS A 228 1.06 14.09 21.57
N LEU A 229 1.30 13.15 22.49
CA LEU A 229 2.61 12.92 23.07
C LEU A 229 3.33 11.81 22.31
N GLN A 230 4.51 12.11 21.80
CA GLN A 230 5.38 11.14 21.14
C GLN A 230 6.69 11.03 21.91
N CYS A 231 7.19 9.80 22.07
CA CYS A 231 8.53 9.57 22.59
C CYS A 231 9.28 8.54 21.74
N ASP A 232 10.57 8.76 21.59
CA ASP A 232 11.52 7.81 21.04
C ASP A 232 12.36 7.29 22.21
N ILE A 233 11.99 6.11 22.72
CA ILE A 233 12.61 5.52 23.91
C ILE A 233 14.07 5.16 23.67
N GLU A 234 14.43 4.76 22.45
CA GLU A 234 15.82 4.45 22.08
C GLU A 234 16.69 5.71 22.11
N LYS A 235 16.13 6.87 21.73
CA LYS A 235 16.82 8.17 21.76
C LYS A 235 16.61 8.95 23.06
N GLU A 236 15.86 8.41 24.01
CA GLU A 236 15.51 9.05 25.29
C GLU A 236 14.94 10.48 25.15
N ILE A 237 14.09 10.71 24.14
CA ILE A 237 13.46 12.03 23.89
C ILE A 237 11.94 11.92 23.75
N CYS A 238 11.24 12.99 24.11
CA CYS A 238 9.79 13.15 23.97
C CYS A 238 9.44 14.52 23.39
N TRP A 239 8.32 14.62 22.70
CA TRP A 239 7.83 15.86 22.12
C TRP A 239 6.31 15.84 21.94
N CYS A 240 5.71 17.01 21.77
CA CYS A 240 4.30 17.13 21.39
C CYS A 240 4.16 17.30 19.88
N VAL A 241 3.15 16.64 19.31
CA VAL A 241 2.79 16.76 17.90
C VAL A 241 1.34 17.15 17.71
N GLU A 242 1.05 17.74 16.57
CA GLU A 242 -0.30 17.81 16.03
C GLU A 242 -0.71 16.42 15.48
N PRO A 243 -1.82 15.81 15.97
CA PRO A 243 -2.26 14.48 15.54
C PRO A 243 -2.31 14.22 14.02
N PHE A 244 -2.73 15.19 13.23
CA PHE A 244 -2.99 15.00 11.80
C PHE A 244 -1.77 15.18 10.88
N THR A 245 -0.76 15.92 11.33
CA THR A 245 0.42 16.23 10.51
C THR A 245 1.72 15.66 11.09
N GLY A 246 1.78 15.46 12.41
CA GLY A 246 3.00 15.14 13.13
C GLY A 246 3.89 16.37 13.40
N ASP A 247 3.41 17.58 13.10
CA ASP A 247 4.18 18.82 13.32
C ASP A 247 4.40 19.08 14.79
N LEU A 248 5.58 19.58 15.14
CA LEU A 248 5.93 19.91 16.52
C LEU A 248 5.05 21.04 17.06
N THR A 249 4.35 20.76 18.15
CA THR A 249 3.55 21.77 18.88
C THR A 249 4.25 22.24 20.17
N ALA A 250 5.35 21.60 20.54
CA ALA A 250 6.21 22.00 21.65
C ALA A 250 7.68 21.60 21.38
N PRO A 251 8.66 22.19 22.10
CA PRO A 251 10.05 21.76 22.03
C PRO A 251 10.25 20.29 22.43
N VAL A 252 11.23 19.64 21.80
CA VAL A 252 11.66 18.29 22.18
C VAL A 252 12.38 18.35 23.53
N VAL A 253 12.07 17.42 24.43
CA VAL A 253 12.65 17.32 25.77
C VAL A 253 13.25 15.92 26.00
N PRO A 254 14.19 15.74 26.93
CA PRO A 254 14.60 14.42 27.39
C PRO A 254 13.42 13.63 27.98
N TYR A 255 13.44 12.30 27.89
CA TYR A 255 12.38 11.42 28.40
C TYR A 255 12.07 11.67 29.88
N ALA A 256 13.08 11.93 30.70
CA ALA A 256 12.93 12.28 32.12
C ALA A 256 12.08 13.55 32.36
N ALA A 257 11.99 14.45 31.36
CA ALA A 257 11.20 15.68 31.40
C ALA A 257 9.86 15.56 30.66
N MET A 258 9.45 14.36 30.20
CA MET A 258 8.19 14.12 29.49
C MET A 258 6.98 14.74 30.19
N LYS A 259 6.89 14.64 31.52
CA LYS A 259 5.77 15.18 32.32
C LYS A 259 5.70 16.71 32.33
N LYS A 260 6.69 17.40 31.75
CA LYS A 260 6.72 18.87 31.60
C LYS A 260 6.14 19.33 30.26
N LEU A 261 5.88 18.42 29.33
CA LEU A 261 5.28 18.76 28.05
C LEU A 261 3.80 19.15 28.21
N PRO A 262 3.31 20.16 27.47
CA PRO A 262 1.92 20.62 27.58
C PRO A 262 0.89 19.60 27.09
N CYS A 263 1.30 18.65 26.26
CA CYS A 263 0.45 17.55 25.78
C CYS A 263 0.45 16.33 26.71
N TYR A 264 1.24 16.31 27.78
CA TYR A 264 1.23 15.21 28.74
C TYR A 264 0.01 15.33 29.66
N ALA A 265 -0.78 14.27 29.71
CA ALA A 265 -1.87 14.08 30.65
C ALA A 265 -1.73 12.72 31.37
N GLU A 266 -1.67 12.75 32.70
CA GLU A 266 -1.50 11.52 33.50
C GLU A 266 -2.71 10.57 33.38
N SER A 267 -3.92 11.11 33.12
CA SER A 267 -5.12 10.31 32.86
C SER A 267 -5.01 9.43 31.62
N ASP A 268 -4.28 9.90 30.61
CA ASP A 268 -4.27 9.30 29.28
C ASP A 268 -3.03 8.41 29.10
N ILE A 269 -1.90 8.83 29.66
CA ILE A 269 -0.59 8.17 29.49
C ILE A 269 -0.23 7.30 30.71
N GLY A 270 -0.69 7.66 31.91
CA GLY A 270 -0.29 6.99 33.15
C GLY A 270 1.15 7.33 33.59
N SER A 271 1.76 6.43 34.35
CA SER A 271 3.07 6.66 34.98
C SER A 271 4.27 6.49 34.03
N GLN A 272 4.08 5.80 32.91
CA GLN A 272 5.11 5.44 31.93
C GLN A 272 4.56 5.56 30.51
N TYR A 273 5.42 5.87 29.55
CA TYR A 273 5.00 6.04 28.17
C TYR A 273 4.60 4.71 27.51
N LEU A 274 5.46 3.68 27.57
CA LEU A 274 5.18 2.40 26.92
C LEU A 274 4.01 1.65 27.59
N ARG A 275 3.06 1.18 26.77
CA ARG A 275 1.95 0.34 27.19
C ARG A 275 2.43 -1.09 27.48
N GLN A 276 1.55 -1.94 28.02
CA GLN A 276 1.94 -3.28 28.47
C GLN A 276 2.49 -4.17 27.35
N CYS A 277 1.87 -4.16 26.17
CA CYS A 277 2.36 -4.94 25.03
C CYS A 277 3.74 -4.43 24.61
N GLU A 278 3.86 -3.11 24.43
CA GLU A 278 5.08 -2.46 23.95
C GLU A 278 6.25 -2.63 24.92
N SER A 279 6.00 -2.57 26.23
CA SER A 279 7.01 -2.81 27.26
C SER A 279 7.61 -4.21 27.15
N LYS A 280 6.77 -5.23 26.91
CA LYS A 280 7.21 -6.62 26.69
C LYS A 280 7.95 -6.75 25.35
N LYS A 281 7.44 -6.13 24.28
CA LYS A 281 8.07 -6.13 22.95
C LYS A 281 9.45 -5.46 22.99
N TYR A 282 9.56 -4.32 23.66
CA TYR A 282 10.82 -3.60 23.89
C TYR A 282 11.82 -4.47 24.64
N ALA A 283 11.42 -5.05 25.79
CA ALA A 283 12.29 -5.91 26.58
C ALA A 283 12.81 -7.11 25.78
N SER A 284 11.94 -7.82 25.05
CA SER A 284 12.34 -8.95 24.19
C SER A 284 13.26 -8.50 23.04
N THR A 285 12.98 -7.36 22.41
CA THR A 285 13.82 -6.79 21.35
C THR A 285 15.22 -6.49 21.86
N MET A 286 15.34 -5.84 23.02
CA MET A 286 16.63 -5.48 23.62
C MET A 286 17.42 -6.71 24.09
N VAL A 287 16.75 -7.73 24.64
CA VAL A 287 17.38 -9.02 24.95
C VAL A 287 17.93 -9.66 23.67
N THR A 288 17.14 -9.69 22.60
CA THR A 288 17.53 -10.26 21.30
C THR A 288 18.75 -9.54 20.71
N VAL A 289 18.76 -8.21 20.74
CA VAL A 289 19.90 -7.40 20.26
C VAL A 289 21.16 -7.72 21.05
N LYS A 290 21.08 -7.79 22.38
CA LYS A 290 22.23 -8.14 23.24
C LYS A 290 22.75 -9.55 22.99
N LEU A 291 21.86 -10.53 22.87
CA LEU A 291 22.25 -11.92 22.57
C LEU A 291 22.94 -12.04 21.21
N LYS A 292 22.41 -11.37 20.17
CA LYS A 292 23.03 -11.32 18.85
C LYS A 292 24.41 -10.65 18.90
N ALA A 293 24.57 -9.56 19.65
CA ALA A 293 25.86 -8.92 19.86
C ALA A 293 26.87 -9.84 20.57
N HIS A 294 26.41 -10.78 21.39
CA HIS A 294 27.24 -11.81 22.03
C HIS A 294 27.48 -13.06 21.15
N GLY A 295 27.06 -13.05 19.87
CA GLY A 295 27.31 -14.14 18.91
C GLY A 295 26.22 -15.21 18.84
N VAL A 296 25.07 -15.03 19.52
CA VAL A 296 23.92 -15.93 19.38
C VAL A 296 23.30 -15.75 18.00
N LYS A 297 23.34 -16.79 17.17
CA LYS A 297 22.85 -16.74 15.78
C LYS A 297 21.33 -16.84 15.66
N ILE A 298 20.69 -17.58 16.56
CA ILE A 298 19.24 -17.80 16.57
C ILE A 298 18.75 -17.53 17.98
N VAL A 299 17.87 -16.55 18.12
CA VAL A 299 17.17 -16.26 19.37
C VAL A 299 15.73 -16.67 19.16
N GLU A 300 15.32 -17.76 19.78
CA GLU A 300 13.93 -18.22 19.77
C GLU A 300 13.20 -17.47 20.90
N SER A 301 12.34 -16.53 20.52
CA SER A 301 11.49 -15.77 21.44
C SER A 301 10.06 -15.90 20.94
N ASP A 302 9.11 -16.05 21.88
CA ASP A 302 7.70 -15.86 21.59
C ASP A 302 7.54 -14.50 20.90
N SER A 303 6.96 -14.51 19.69
CA SER A 303 6.74 -13.28 18.95
C SER A 303 5.47 -12.63 19.49
N LEU A 304 5.66 -11.57 20.27
CA LEU A 304 4.59 -10.69 20.70
C LEU A 304 4.36 -9.61 19.63
N LEU A 305 3.19 -9.64 19.00
CA LEU A 305 2.76 -8.59 18.09
C LEU A 305 2.05 -7.50 18.90
N CYS A 306 2.47 -6.25 18.70
CA CYS A 306 1.79 -5.07 19.23
C CYS A 306 1.40 -4.18 18.06
N ASP A 307 0.18 -3.67 18.10
CA ASP A 307 -0.33 -2.66 17.19
C ASP A 307 0.32 -1.29 17.49
N ASN A 308 0.26 -0.34 16.56
CA ASN A 308 0.94 0.96 16.72
C ASN A 308 0.25 1.91 17.72
N ASP A 309 -0.93 1.54 18.22
CA ASP A 309 -1.52 2.15 19.41
C ASP A 309 -1.17 1.38 20.68
N GLY A 310 -0.12 0.56 20.67
CA GLY A 310 0.36 -0.22 21.81
C GLY A 310 -0.61 -1.27 22.36
N SER A 311 -1.74 -1.52 21.69
CA SER A 311 -2.61 -2.67 21.97
C SER A 311 -1.99 -3.97 21.45
N TYR A 312 -2.55 -5.11 21.85
CA TYR A 312 -2.08 -6.41 21.37
C TYR A 312 -2.54 -6.64 19.93
N GLY A 313 -1.64 -7.18 19.11
CA GLY A 313 -1.87 -7.39 17.70
C GLY A 313 -2.84 -8.54 17.37
N ALA A 314 -2.91 -8.86 16.08
CA ALA A 314 -3.87 -9.81 15.55
C ALA A 314 -3.69 -11.26 16.04
N TYR A 315 -2.48 -11.63 16.44
CA TYR A 315 -2.20 -12.94 17.01
C TYR A 315 -1.04 -12.89 18.02
N SER A 316 -0.98 -13.92 18.86
CA SER A 316 0.17 -14.22 19.72
C SER A 316 0.70 -15.61 19.39
N VAL A 317 2.01 -15.80 19.54
CA VAL A 317 2.66 -17.08 19.23
C VAL A 317 3.16 -17.72 20.50
N THR A 318 2.85 -19.00 20.68
CA THR A 318 3.35 -19.80 21.79
C THR A 318 3.72 -21.18 21.25
N SER A 319 4.97 -21.58 21.43
CA SER A 319 5.49 -22.89 20.97
C SER A 319 5.22 -23.15 19.48
N GLY A 320 5.38 -22.13 18.63
CA GLY A 320 5.18 -22.21 17.17
C GLY A 320 3.73 -22.21 16.70
N ILE A 321 2.75 -22.16 17.62
CA ILE A 321 1.33 -22.04 17.29
C ILE A 321 0.92 -20.58 17.45
N ALA A 322 0.36 -20.00 16.40
CA ALA A 322 -0.25 -18.68 16.41
C ALA A 322 -1.72 -18.79 16.79
N TYR A 323 -2.14 -18.02 17.79
CA TYR A 323 -3.52 -17.90 18.24
C TYR A 323 -4.03 -16.51 17.88
N CYS A 324 -5.17 -16.43 17.18
CA CYS A 324 -5.78 -15.12 16.93
C CYS A 324 -6.21 -14.46 18.24
N THR A 325 -5.84 -13.19 18.42
CA THR A 325 -6.06 -12.43 19.64
C THR A 325 -6.78 -11.13 19.37
N TRP A 326 -7.55 -10.69 20.36
CA TRP A 326 -8.12 -9.35 20.38
C TRP A 326 -7.13 -8.35 20.99
N ARG A 327 -7.52 -7.07 20.96
CA ARG A 327 -6.69 -5.92 21.38
C ARG A 327 -6.20 -5.97 22.82
N ASN A 328 -6.89 -6.72 23.68
CA ASN A 328 -6.57 -6.95 25.09
C ASN A 328 -5.82 -8.28 25.32
N ASN A 329 -5.33 -8.92 24.25
CA ASN A 329 -4.67 -10.22 24.24
C ASN A 329 -5.57 -11.43 24.53
N THR A 330 -6.90 -11.28 24.57
CA THR A 330 -7.78 -12.45 24.73
C THR A 330 -7.79 -13.27 23.46
N LYS A 331 -7.73 -14.61 23.61
CA LYS A 331 -7.86 -15.53 22.47
C LYS A 331 -9.26 -15.41 21.89
N ILE A 332 -9.34 -15.33 20.57
CA ILE A 332 -10.61 -15.29 19.84
C ILE A 332 -10.92 -16.73 19.44
N GLY A 333 -12.05 -17.26 19.93
CA GLY A 333 -12.57 -18.59 19.58
C GLY A 333 -11.52 -19.70 19.54
N THR A 334 -11.58 -20.53 18.50
CA THR A 334 -10.67 -21.65 18.26
C THR A 334 -9.73 -21.40 17.08
N TRP A 335 -9.62 -20.15 16.61
CA TRP A 335 -8.82 -19.80 15.44
C TRP A 335 -7.32 -19.81 15.79
N GLN A 336 -6.60 -20.78 15.20
CA GLN A 336 -5.18 -21.00 15.44
C GLN A 336 -4.54 -21.71 14.26
N THR A 337 -3.23 -21.57 14.11
CA THR A 337 -2.47 -22.24 13.05
C THR A 337 -0.99 -22.40 13.42
N ASN A 338 -0.28 -23.30 12.74
CA ASN A 338 1.17 -23.36 12.85
C ASN A 338 1.80 -22.19 12.09
N LEU A 339 2.57 -21.35 12.79
CA LEU A 339 3.13 -20.14 12.20
C LEU A 339 4.14 -20.46 11.08
N SER A 340 4.83 -21.59 11.14
CA SER A 340 5.86 -21.95 10.16
C SER A 340 5.29 -22.04 8.74
N GLY A 341 4.03 -22.45 8.59
CA GLY A 341 3.34 -22.55 7.30
C GLY A 341 2.61 -21.26 6.86
N MET A 342 2.52 -20.24 7.71
CA MET A 342 1.74 -19.02 7.46
C MET A 342 2.50 -17.74 7.80
N LYS A 343 3.84 -17.82 7.90
CA LYS A 343 4.68 -16.67 8.21
C LYS A 343 4.56 -15.62 7.11
N GLY A 344 4.07 -14.43 7.46
CA GLY A 344 3.87 -13.33 6.53
C GLY A 344 2.51 -13.32 5.83
N THR A 345 1.66 -14.33 6.01
CA THR A 345 0.30 -14.42 5.41
C THR A 345 -0.82 -14.51 6.45
N LEU A 346 -0.49 -14.79 7.71
CA LEU A 346 -1.47 -14.80 8.81
C LEU A 346 -1.88 -13.37 9.18
N THR A 347 -3.17 -13.06 9.04
CA THR A 347 -3.76 -11.76 9.39
C THR A 347 -4.76 -11.85 10.53
N CYS A 348 -5.45 -12.98 10.72
CA CYS A 348 -6.55 -13.15 11.67
C CYS A 348 -7.73 -12.18 11.47
N ASN A 349 -7.82 -11.51 10.31
CA ASN A 349 -8.80 -10.46 10.07
C ASN A 349 -10.25 -11.00 10.13
N CYS A 350 -10.53 -12.18 9.56
CA CYS A 350 -11.87 -12.77 9.60
C CYS A 350 -12.28 -13.14 11.02
N ALA A 351 -11.38 -13.72 11.83
CA ALA A 351 -11.65 -14.01 13.24
C ALA A 351 -11.94 -12.74 14.05
N ARG A 352 -11.21 -11.65 13.78
CA ARG A 352 -11.42 -10.35 14.43
C ARG A 352 -12.74 -9.70 14.02
N ASP A 353 -13.07 -9.72 12.74
CA ASP A 353 -14.35 -9.21 12.24
C ASP A 353 -15.52 -10.07 12.76
N PHE A 354 -15.37 -11.40 12.85
CA PHE A 354 -16.34 -12.29 13.48
C PHE A 354 -16.56 -11.94 14.95
N TYR A 355 -15.48 -11.68 15.71
CA TYR A 355 -15.58 -11.29 17.11
C TYR A 355 -16.30 -9.95 17.30
N MET A 356 -16.09 -9.01 16.38
CA MET A 356 -16.63 -7.65 16.46
C MET A 356 -18.07 -7.54 15.97
N TYR A 357 -18.39 -8.20 14.85
CA TYR A 357 -19.64 -8.02 14.11
C TYR A 357 -20.52 -9.28 14.08
N GLY A 358 -20.00 -10.43 14.53
CA GLY A 358 -20.66 -11.72 14.40
C GLY A 358 -20.41 -12.39 13.04
N PRO A 359 -21.06 -13.55 12.79
CA PRO A 359 -20.91 -14.29 11.54
C PRO A 359 -21.40 -13.48 10.34
N SER A 360 -20.50 -13.19 9.41
CA SER A 360 -20.82 -12.44 8.18
C SER A 360 -20.22 -13.08 6.92
N GLN A 361 -19.07 -13.74 7.03
CA GLN A 361 -18.34 -14.38 5.94
C GLN A 361 -17.65 -15.65 6.45
N ASP A 362 -17.29 -16.54 5.53
CA ASP A 362 -16.60 -17.79 5.83
C ASP A 362 -15.14 -17.52 6.22
N CYS A 363 -14.75 -17.98 7.41
CA CYS A 363 -13.37 -17.89 7.91
C CYS A 363 -12.66 -19.24 7.79
N GLU A 364 -11.38 -19.19 7.44
CA GLU A 364 -10.48 -20.34 7.58
C GLU A 364 -10.22 -20.65 9.06
N GLY A 365 -9.77 -21.88 9.36
CA GLY A 365 -9.35 -22.27 10.72
C GLY A 365 -8.19 -21.42 11.28
N SER A 366 -7.40 -20.81 10.38
CA SER A 366 -6.34 -19.84 10.70
C SER A 366 -6.87 -18.52 11.24
N GLY A 367 -8.14 -18.19 10.98
CA GLY A 367 -8.75 -16.89 11.25
C GLY A 367 -8.63 -15.89 10.10
N ASN A 368 -8.00 -16.26 8.98
CA ASN A 368 -8.06 -15.50 7.74
C ASN A 368 -9.43 -15.68 7.03
N TYR A 369 -9.74 -14.81 6.09
CA TYR A 369 -10.91 -14.99 5.22
C TYR A 369 -10.68 -16.14 4.25
N VAL A 370 -11.72 -16.97 4.04
CA VAL A 370 -11.76 -17.83 2.85
C VAL A 370 -11.84 -16.90 1.64
N LEU A 371 -10.90 -17.00 0.69
CA LEU A 371 -10.86 -16.05 -0.43
C LEU A 371 -12.08 -16.17 -1.35
N LEU A 372 -12.60 -17.39 -1.57
CA LEU A 372 -13.82 -17.61 -2.35
C LEU A 372 -15.02 -17.71 -1.39
N GLN A 373 -15.76 -16.62 -1.28
CA GLN A 373 -16.99 -16.56 -0.51
C GLN A 373 -18.18 -17.00 -1.36
N ASN A 374 -19.28 -17.33 -0.69
CA ASN A 374 -20.54 -17.69 -1.35
C ASN A 374 -21.73 -17.03 -0.69
N TYR A 375 -22.78 -16.80 -1.47
CA TYR A 375 -24.05 -16.24 -1.03
C TYR A 375 -25.19 -16.97 -1.73
N VAL A 376 -26.29 -17.21 -1.03
CA VAL A 376 -27.50 -17.82 -1.60
C VAL A 376 -28.56 -16.74 -1.69
N ASP A 377 -29.05 -16.47 -2.90
CA ASP A 377 -30.07 -15.46 -3.14
C ASP A 377 -31.49 -15.94 -2.77
N GLU A 378 -32.46 -15.05 -2.91
CA GLU A 378 -33.88 -15.32 -2.61
C GLU A 378 -34.46 -16.48 -3.44
N ASN A 379 -33.91 -16.74 -4.63
CA ASN A 379 -34.31 -17.83 -5.52
C ASN A 379 -33.57 -19.15 -5.21
N LYS A 380 -32.84 -19.21 -4.09
CA LYS A 380 -31.97 -20.33 -3.68
C LYS A 380 -30.84 -20.61 -4.68
N LYS A 381 -30.52 -19.67 -5.56
CA LYS A 381 -29.35 -19.77 -6.44
C LYS A 381 -28.12 -19.39 -5.64
N ARG A 382 -27.08 -20.22 -5.76
CA ARG A 382 -25.78 -19.96 -5.13
C ARG A 382 -24.92 -19.13 -6.06
N TRP A 383 -24.34 -18.09 -5.51
CA TRP A 383 -23.38 -17.20 -6.14
C TRP A 383 -22.06 -17.24 -5.39
N TYR A 384 -20.98 -16.99 -6.10
CA TYR A 384 -19.63 -16.94 -5.58
C TYR A 384 -19.02 -15.56 -5.79
N TYR A 385 -18.11 -15.15 -4.93
CA TYR A 385 -17.35 -13.92 -5.12
C TYR A 385 -16.03 -14.00 -4.37
N CYS A 386 -15.01 -13.35 -4.92
CA CYS A 386 -13.71 -13.32 -4.28
C CYS A 386 -13.62 -12.16 -3.29
N VAL A 387 -12.93 -12.37 -2.16
CA VAL A 387 -12.60 -11.34 -1.18
C VAL A 387 -11.10 -11.23 -0.96
N GLY A 388 -10.66 -10.08 -0.45
CA GLY A 388 -9.29 -9.86 0.01
C GLY A 388 -9.06 -10.22 1.46
N GLU A 389 -7.83 -9.96 1.92
CA GLU A 389 -7.41 -10.16 3.31
C GLU A 389 -8.24 -9.33 4.31
N ASP A 390 -8.88 -8.26 3.83
CA ASP A 390 -9.78 -7.41 4.60
C ASP A 390 -11.26 -7.85 4.49
N GLY A 391 -11.59 -8.94 3.80
CA GLY A 391 -12.98 -9.43 3.64
C GLY A 391 -13.84 -8.66 2.62
N PHE A 392 -13.28 -7.63 1.98
CA PHE A 392 -13.99 -6.89 0.93
C PHE A 392 -13.94 -7.62 -0.42
N ALA A 393 -15.07 -7.57 -1.13
CA ALA A 393 -15.20 -8.18 -2.45
C ALA A 393 -14.25 -7.57 -3.49
N LYS A 394 -13.62 -8.45 -4.26
CA LYS A 394 -12.73 -8.14 -5.39
C LYS A 394 -13.41 -8.34 -6.75
N THR A 395 -14.44 -9.18 -6.80
CA THR A 395 -15.18 -9.53 -8.02
C THR A 395 -16.65 -9.17 -7.88
N ASP A 396 -17.35 -9.14 -9.02
CA ASP A 396 -18.80 -9.27 -9.03
C ASP A 396 -19.22 -10.71 -8.65
N LEU A 397 -20.53 -10.96 -8.63
CA LEU A 397 -21.06 -12.31 -8.41
C LEU A 397 -20.74 -13.22 -9.60
N LEU A 398 -20.27 -14.42 -9.29
CA LEU A 398 -19.83 -15.46 -10.20
C LEU A 398 -20.71 -16.71 -10.01
N GLU A 399 -20.87 -17.49 -11.07
CA GLU A 399 -21.57 -18.78 -11.02
C GLU A 399 -20.61 -19.96 -10.79
N ASP A 400 -19.32 -19.76 -11.02
CA ASP A 400 -18.27 -20.79 -10.94
C ASP A 400 -17.64 -20.89 -9.55
N SER A 401 -17.80 -22.05 -8.92
CA SER A 401 -17.25 -22.41 -7.62
C SER A 401 -15.76 -22.73 -7.63
N THR A 402 -15.14 -22.80 -8.80
CA THR A 402 -13.71 -23.12 -8.99
C THR A 402 -12.85 -21.89 -9.30
N THR A 403 -13.45 -20.70 -9.23
CA THR A 403 -12.76 -19.43 -9.47
C THR A 403 -11.52 -19.30 -8.60
N ASN A 404 -10.36 -19.12 -9.22
CA ASN A 404 -9.13 -18.81 -8.49
C ASN A 404 -9.10 -17.33 -8.08
N CYS A 405 -9.35 -17.07 -6.79
CA CYS A 405 -9.41 -15.71 -6.26
C CYS A 405 -8.06 -15.00 -6.14
N THR A 406 -6.92 -15.71 -6.28
CA THR A 406 -5.58 -15.08 -6.26
C THR A 406 -5.31 -14.24 -7.50
N LEU A 407 -6.14 -14.38 -8.53
CA LEU A 407 -6.05 -13.64 -9.79
C LEU A 407 -6.64 -12.23 -9.70
N TYR A 408 -7.27 -11.88 -8.58
CA TYR A 408 -7.96 -10.61 -8.36
C TYR A 408 -7.33 -9.84 -7.18
N TYR A 409 -7.38 -8.50 -7.21
CA TYR A 409 -6.64 -7.63 -6.27
C TYR A 409 -7.30 -7.31 -4.94
#